data_AF-A0A2G6CX01-F1
#
_entry.id   AF-A0A2G6CX01-F1
#
_cell.length_a   1.000
_cell.length_b   1.000
_cell.length_c   1.000
_cell.angle_alpha   90.00
_cell.angle_beta   90.00
_cell.angle_gamma   90.00
#
_symmetry.space_group_name_H-M   'P 1'
#
loop_
_entity.id
_entity.type
_entity.pdbx_description
1 polymer ?
#
loop_
_entity_poly.entity_id
_entity_poly.type
_entity_poly.pdbx_seq_one_letter_code
_entity_poly.pdbx_strand_id
1 'polypeptide(L)' 'GFVLRDLLSEARRRLQTDAPSAIRSSVHFTNQVSLRLHRKLGFMKIEEEADRVLFVTDGKTLCERLARFKKKTDG' A
#
# COMPACT_ATOMS: atom_id res chain seq x y z
N GLY A 1 9.02 6.18 -13.95
CA GLY A 1 9.51 6.06 -12.55
C GLY A 1 8.92 7.09 -11.60
N PHE A 2 8.69 8.33 -12.05
CA PHE A 2 8.35 9.47 -11.18
C PHE A 2 6.91 9.46 -10.62
N VAL A 3 5.90 9.17 -11.45
CA VAL A 3 4.48 9.28 -11.08
C VAL A 3 4.09 8.44 -9.85
N LEU A 4 4.57 7.19 -9.76
CA LEU A 4 4.24 6.33 -8.62
C LEU A 4 4.82 6.86 -7.30
N ARG A 5 6.01 7.46 -7.33
CA ARG A 5 6.67 8.00 -6.13
C ARG A 5 5.90 9.19 -5.56
N ASP A 6 5.42 10.07 -6.44
CA ASP A 6 4.66 11.25 -6.05
C ASP A 6 3.30 10.85 -5.47
N LEU A 7 2.62 9.90 -6.11
CA LEU A 7 1.35 9.34 -5.61
C LEU A 7 1.50 8.70 -4.23
N LEU A 8 2.57 7.93 -4.00
CA LEU A 8 2.83 7.31 -2.69
C LEU A 8 3.22 8.35 -1.62
N SER A 9 3.90 9.43 -2.02
CA SER A 9 4.25 10.52 -1.11
C SER A 9 3.02 11.34 -0.70
N GLU A 10 2.14 11.63 -1.66
CA GLU A 10 0.87 12.30 -1.38
C GLU A 10 -0.07 11.42 -0.53
N ALA A 11 -0.13 10.12 -0.81
CA ALA A 11 -0.89 9.18 0.02
C ALA A 11 -0.40 9.22 1.49
N ARG A 12 0.93 9.21 1.71
CA ARG A 12 1.49 9.36 3.05
C ARG A 12 1.06 10.67 3.72
N ARG A 13 1.15 11.79 2.99
CA ARG A 13 0.79 13.11 3.53
C ARG A 13 -0.65 13.12 4.04
N ARG A 14 -1.58 12.55 3.27
CA ARG A 14 -3.00 12.43 3.66
C ARG A 14 -3.18 11.55 4.90
N LEU A 15 -2.46 10.43 4.98
CA LEU A 15 -2.53 9.54 6.14
C LEU A 15 -1.94 10.16 7.42
N GLN A 16 -1.09 11.18 7.32
CA GLN A 16 -0.61 11.92 8.49
C GLN A 16 -1.66 12.89 9.05
N THR A 17 -2.56 13.39 8.19
CA THR A 17 -3.64 14.30 8.58
C THR A 17 -4.89 13.55 9.01
N ASP A 18 -5.22 12.47 8.32
CA ASP A 18 -6.40 11.63 8.60
C ASP A 18 -6.07 10.16 8.28
N ALA A 19 -5.89 9.37 9.33
CA ALA A 19 -5.53 7.97 9.24
C ALA A 19 -6.78 7.10 9.43
N PRO A 20 -7.39 6.56 8.36
CA PRO A 20 -8.54 5.68 8.50
C PRO A 20 -8.16 4.40 9.26
N SER A 21 -9.08 3.89 10.07
CA SER A 21 -8.89 2.65 10.86
C SER A 21 -8.76 1.41 9.99
N ALA A 22 -9.28 1.43 8.77
CA ALA A 22 -9.16 0.35 7.80
C ALA A 22 -9.12 0.87 6.37
N ILE A 23 -8.21 0.31 5.56
CA ILE A 23 -8.07 0.54 4.13
C ILE A 23 -8.15 -0.81 3.45
N ARG A 24 -9.13 -0.98 2.56
CA ARG A 24 -9.34 -2.21 1.78
C ARG A 24 -8.94 -1.99 0.33
N SER A 25 -8.35 -3.03 -0.28
CA SER A 25 -7.93 -3.01 -1.68
C SER A 25 -8.09 -4.40 -2.29
N SER A 26 -8.34 -4.47 -3.59
CA SER A 26 -8.38 -5.72 -4.35
C SER A 26 -7.40 -5.66 -5.52
N VAL A 27 -6.69 -6.77 -5.75
CA VAL A 27 -5.68 -6.87 -6.81
C VAL A 27 -5.91 -8.15 -7.60
N HIS A 28 -5.94 -8.04 -8.93
CA HIS A 28 -6.05 -9.22 -9.79
C HIS A 28 -4.85 -10.16 -9.60
N PHE A 29 -5.07 -11.47 -9.53
CA PHE A 29 -4.02 -12.44 -9.15
C PHE A 29 -2.84 -12.47 -10.14
N THR A 30 -3.06 -12.10 -11.40
CA THR A 30 -1.98 -12.01 -12.40
C THR A 30 -1.08 -10.79 -12.21
N ASN A 31 -1.51 -9.77 -11.46
CA ASN A 31 -0.72 -8.56 -11.22
C ASN A 31 0.28 -8.76 -10.07
N GLN A 32 1.30 -9.57 -10.34
CA GLN A 32 2.34 -9.94 -9.37
C GLN A 32 3.09 -8.72 -8.80
N VAL A 33 3.21 -7.64 -9.59
CA VAL A 33 3.84 -6.38 -9.15
C VAL A 33 3.02 -5.71 -8.06
N SER A 34 1.72 -5.54 -8.28
CA SER A 34 0.81 -4.94 -7.30
C SER A 34 0.65 -5.81 -6.05
N LEU A 35 0.58 -7.15 -6.20
CA LEU A 35 0.53 -8.07 -5.07
C LEU A 35 1.77 -7.93 -4.18
N ARG A 36 2.96 -7.84 -4.78
CA ARG A 36 4.21 -7.65 -4.05
C ARG A 36 4.27 -6.28 -3.37
N LEU A 37 3.79 -5.24 -4.04
CA LEU A 37 3.73 -3.88 -3.48
C LEU A 37 2.82 -3.83 -2.25
N HIS A 38 1.62 -4.42 -2.31
CA HIS A 38 0.69 -4.47 -1.17
C HIS A 38 1.34 -5.12 0.05
N ARG A 39 1.97 -6.30 -0.12
CA ARG A 39 2.70 -6.97 0.96
C ARG A 39 3.81 -6.10 1.55
N LYS A 40 4.58 -5.39 0.71
CA LYS A 40 5.63 -4.46 1.17
C LYS A 40 5.07 -3.26 1.96
N LEU A 41 3.89 -2.79 1.58
CA LEU A 41 3.20 -1.66 2.21
C LEU A 41 2.41 -2.05 3.48
N GLY A 42 2.51 -3.30 3.93
CA GLY A 42 1.86 -3.74 5.18
C GLY A 42 0.39 -4.12 5.02
N PHE A 43 -0.07 -4.38 3.79
CA PHE A 43 -1.37 -4.99 3.57
C PHE A 43 -1.32 -6.49 3.85
N MET A 44 -2.30 -6.96 4.61
CA MET A 44 -2.54 -8.37 4.91
C MET A 44 -3.61 -8.91 3.96
N LYS A 45 -3.41 -10.11 3.44
CA LYS A 45 -4.42 -10.82 2.64
C LYS A 45 -5.55 -11.25 3.58
N ILE A 46 -6.79 -10.99 3.19
CA ILE A 46 -7.99 -11.46 3.91
C ILE A 46 -8.58 -12.66 3.18
N GLU A 47 -8.70 -12.57 1.86
CA GLU A 47 -9.45 -13.53 1.05
C GLU A 47 -8.89 -13.60 -0.38
N GLU A 48 -9.16 -14.72 -1.04
CA GLU A 48 -8.94 -14.91 -2.46
C GLU A 48 -10.28 -15.18 -3.13
N GLU A 49 -10.69 -14.28 -4.02
CA GLU A 49 -11.79 -14.48 -4.96
C GLU A 49 -11.26 -15.12 -6.25
N ALA A 50 -12.16 -15.51 -7.16
CA ALA A 50 -11.82 -16.25 -8.38
C ALA A 50 -10.69 -15.60 -9.21
N ASP A 51 -10.65 -14.27 -9.30
CA ASP A 51 -9.65 -13.53 -10.07
C ASP A 51 -8.87 -12.49 -9.24
N ARG A 52 -9.17 -12.35 -7.94
CA ARG A 52 -8.67 -11.24 -7.11
C ARG A 52 -8.22 -11.68 -5.73
N VAL A 53 -7.26 -10.95 -5.19
CA VAL A 53 -6.80 -11.07 -3.82
C VAL A 53 -7.26 -9.82 -3.06
N LEU A 54 -8.01 -10.02 -1.97
CA LEU A 54 -8.47 -8.97 -1.09
C LEU A 54 -7.44 -8.70 0.01
N PHE A 55 -7.17 -7.42 0.24
CA PHE A 55 -6.18 -6.93 1.18
C PHE A 55 -6.76 -5.90 2.15
N VAL A 56 -6.23 -5.88 3.38
CA VAL A 56 -6.50 -4.83 4.38
C VAL A 56 -5.23 -4.35 5.04
N THR A 57 -5.22 -3.07 5.40
CA THR A 57 -4.27 -2.47 6.34
C THR A 57 -4.98 -1.36 7.11
N ASP A 58 -4.34 -0.79 8.13
CA ASP A 58 -4.78 0.44 8.77
C ASP A 58 -3.93 1.64 8.29
N GLY A 59 -4.50 2.84 8.39
CA GLY A 59 -3.84 4.05 7.90
C GLY A 59 -2.51 4.35 8.59
N LYS A 60 -2.35 3.99 9.87
CA LYS A 60 -1.12 4.20 10.62
C LYS A 60 -0.01 3.28 10.11
N THR A 61 -0.29 1.98 9.98
CA THR A 61 0.64 1.00 9.40
C THR A 61 1.07 1.40 7.99
N LEU A 62 0.12 1.79 7.15
CA LEU A 62 0.44 2.23 5.79
C LEU A 62 1.33 3.49 5.79
N CYS A 63 1.03 4.47 6.63
CA CYS A 63 1.82 5.69 6.77
C CYS A 63 3.28 5.39 7.18
N GLU A 64 3.47 4.53 8.18
CA GLU A 64 4.80 4.11 8.64
C GLU A 64 5.59 3.36 7.55
N ARG A 65 4.91 2.48 6.81
CA ARG A 65 5.52 1.71 5.70
C ARG A 65 5.94 2.63 4.56
N LEU A 66 5.10 3.60 4.18
CA LEU A 66 5.42 4.60 3.17
C LEU A 66 6.60 5.49 3.57
N ALA A 67 6.70 5.85 4.87
CA ALA A 67 7.84 6.61 5.38
C ALA A 67 9.17 5.86 5.20
N ARG A 68 9.18 4.53 5.42
CA ARG A 68 10.34 3.67 5.21
C ARG A 68 10.63 3.42 3.74
N PHE A 69 9.60 3.40 2.90
CA PHE A 69 9.74 3.26 1.44
C PHE A 69 10.51 4.45 0.84
N LYS A 70 10.24 5.68 1.31
CA LYS A 70 10.99 6.88 0.89
C LYS A 70 12.50 6.75 1.18
N LYS A 71 12.88 6.30 2.39
CA LYS A 71 14.29 6.21 2.82
C LYS A 71 15.16 5.26 1.99
N LYS A 72 14.59 4.20 1.39
CA LYS A 72 15.34 3.21 0.60
C LYS A 72 15.68 3.64 -0.83
N THR A 73 15.21 4.81 -1.27
CA THR A 73 15.33 5.25 -2.66
C THR A 73 16.21 6.50 -2.81
N ASP A 74 16.70 7.06 -1.70
CA ASP A 74 17.56 8.26 -1.65
C ASP A 74 19.04 7.91 -1.33
N GLY A 75 19.44 6.65 -1.50
CA GLY A 75 20.82 6.16 -1.41
C GLY A 75 21.07 5.07 -2.43
#